data_AF-A0A949BU68-F1
#
_entry.id   AF-A0A949BU68-F1
#
_cell.length_a   1.000
_cell.length_b   1.000
_cell.length_c   1.000
_cell.angle_alpha   90.00
_cell.angle_beta   90.00
_cell.angle_gamma   90.00
#
_symmetry.space_group_name_H-M   'P 1'
#
loop_
_entity.id
_entity.type
_entity.pdbx_description
1 polymer ?
#
loop_
_entity_poly.entity_id
_entity_poly.type
_entity_poly.pdbx_seq_one_letter_code
_entity_poly.pdbx_strand_id
1 'polypeptide(L)'
;MVKVKRQRVRLRRRVGLSRRPSARLGSIVKFLVAVVIVGVIGAGFVKLKIMFGESGHFAVTGIHVKLYDEKGFLRDLSFADIAGEDIVGSNIFFMDLKKLKKGIEDTHAELKDVVVRRLLPNKLIVNAVLRKPVAQIRSDRYYFVDEEGVLLPDVKNFADPDFPIISGVVTNL
;
A
#
# COMPACT_ATOMS: atom_id res chain seq x y z
N MET A 1 43.83 83.34 55.98
CA MET A 1 43.85 82.09 55.17
C MET A 1 42.54 81.36 55.39
N VAL A 2 41.70 81.21 54.37
CA VAL A 2 40.39 80.53 54.47
C VAL A 2 40.38 79.34 53.51
N LYS A 3 40.26 78.12 54.03
CA LYS A 3 40.21 76.88 53.24
C LYS A 3 38.80 76.73 52.64
N VAL A 4 38.68 76.96 51.34
CA VAL A 4 37.44 76.70 50.58
C VAL A 4 37.33 75.20 50.27
N LYS A 5 36.31 74.54 50.81
CA LYS A 5 36.00 73.12 50.61
C LYS A 5 35.30 72.95 49.26
N ARG A 6 35.95 72.34 48.28
CA ARG A 6 35.37 72.06 46.95
C ARG A 6 34.28 71.00 47.05
N GLN A 7 33.03 71.42 46.92
CA GLN A 7 31.86 70.55 46.82
C GLN A 7 31.73 70.03 45.38
N ARG A 8 31.89 68.72 45.17
CA ARG A 8 31.68 68.09 43.86
C ARG A 8 30.19 67.90 43.62
N VAL A 9 29.60 68.78 42.81
CA VAL A 9 28.23 68.63 42.29
C VAL A 9 28.23 67.47 41.30
N ARG A 10 27.60 66.35 41.68
CA ARG A 10 27.38 65.22 40.76
C ARG A 10 26.33 65.63 39.73
N LEU A 11 26.75 65.82 38.47
CA LEU A 11 25.83 66.01 37.36
C LEU A 11 24.88 64.81 37.26
N ARG A 12 23.59 65.08 37.47
CA ARG A 12 22.51 64.12 37.35
C ARG A 12 22.38 63.74 35.87
N ARG A 13 22.91 62.57 35.51
CA ARG A 13 22.86 61.99 34.16
C ARG A 13 21.39 61.88 33.75
N ARG A 14 20.96 62.66 32.74
CA ARG A 14 19.62 62.52 32.14
C ARG A 14 19.49 61.09 31.63
N VAL A 15 18.57 60.33 32.23
CA VAL A 15 18.15 59.03 31.73
C VAL A 15 17.40 59.30 30.43
N GLY A 16 18.03 58.96 29.30
CA GLY A 16 17.38 59.03 28.01
C GLY A 16 16.12 58.17 28.04
N LEU A 17 14.98 58.75 27.70
CA LEU A 17 13.75 58.02 27.42
C LEU A 17 14.03 57.07 26.25
N SER A 18 14.37 55.83 26.56
CA SER A 18 14.40 54.75 25.58
C SER A 18 12.97 54.60 25.07
N ARG A 19 12.69 55.09 23.86
CA ARG A 19 11.48 54.75 23.12
C ARG A 19 11.45 53.22 23.00
N ARG A 20 10.65 52.55 23.82
CA ARG A 20 10.31 51.13 23.62
C ARG A 20 9.58 51.05 22.27
N PRO A 21 10.14 50.39 21.24
CA PRO A 21 9.36 50.15 20.04
C PRO A 21 8.22 49.20 20.40
N SER A 22 7.08 49.38 19.73
CA SER A 22 5.82 48.70 19.99
C SER A 22 5.97 47.18 19.85
N ALA A 23 6.17 46.49 20.98
CA ALA A 23 6.25 45.03 21.06
C ALA A 23 5.03 44.30 20.43
N ARG A 24 3.91 45.00 20.23
CA ARG A 24 2.72 44.46 19.55
C ARG A 24 2.89 44.31 18.04
N LEU A 25 3.61 45.19 17.36
CA LEU A 25 3.71 45.16 15.89
C LEU A 25 4.55 43.98 15.40
N GLY A 26 5.66 43.68 16.09
CA GLY A 26 6.47 42.49 15.79
C GLY A 26 5.71 41.18 16.01
N SER A 27 4.83 41.13 17.01
CA SER A 27 3.97 39.97 17.25
C SER A 27 2.89 39.81 16.19
N ILE A 28 2.29 40.90 15.70
CA ILE A 28 1.31 40.87 14.60
C ILE A 28 1.96 40.38 13.30
N VAL A 29 3.16 40.88 12.97
CA VAL A 29 3.90 40.45 11.78
C VAL A 29 4.25 38.96 11.87
N LYS A 30 4.73 38.48 13.02
CA LYS A 30 5.00 37.05 13.24
C LYS A 30 3.76 36.17 13.08
N PHE A 31 2.61 36.63 13.58
CA PHE A 31 1.34 35.93 13.40
C PHE A 31 0.95 35.87 11.91
N LEU A 32 1.04 36.98 11.18
CA LEU A 32 0.76 37.00 9.73
C LEU A 32 1.68 36.05 8.95
N VAL A 33 2.98 36.05 9.25
CA VAL A 33 3.93 35.12 8.63
C VAL A 33 3.55 33.67 8.95
N ALA A 34 3.19 33.36 10.19
CA ALA A 34 2.75 32.02 10.58
C ALA A 34 1.48 31.59 9.82
N VAL A 35 0.49 32.48 9.65
CA VAL A 35 -0.73 32.20 8.88
C VAL A 35 -0.39 31.91 7.41
N VAL A 36 0.51 32.69 6.80
CA VAL A 36 0.96 32.44 5.43
C VAL A 36 1.65 31.07 5.33
N ILE A 37 2.55 30.74 6.25
CA ILE A 37 3.23 29.44 6.27
C ILE A 37 2.23 28.29 6.37
N VAL A 38 1.25 28.38 7.29
CA VAL A 38 0.19 27.38 7.43
C VAL A 38 -0.64 27.27 6.16
N GLY A 39 -0.96 28.39 5.51
CA GLY A 39 -1.66 28.42 4.23
C GLY A 39 -0.88 27.71 3.11
N VAL A 40 0.43 27.96 3.00
CA VAL A 40 1.30 27.29 2.01
C VAL A 40 1.39 25.79 2.28
N ILE A 41 1.55 25.38 3.55
CA ILE A 41 1.59 23.97 3.94
C ILE A 41 0.25 23.29 3.59
N GLY A 42 -0.88 23.92 3.91
CA GLY A 42 -2.21 23.41 3.61
C GLY A 42 -2.45 23.26 2.10
N ALA A 43 -2.14 24.29 1.31
CA ALA A 43 -2.25 24.24 -0.15
C ALA A 43 -1.32 23.17 -0.75
N GLY A 44 -0.10 23.03 -0.21
CA GLY A 44 0.83 21.96 -0.57
C GLY A 44 0.23 20.58 -0.32
N PHE A 45 -0.42 20.36 0.83
CA PHE A 45 -1.06 19.10 1.17
C PHE A 45 -2.24 18.75 0.24
N VAL A 46 -3.06 19.74 -0.13
CA VAL A 46 -4.16 19.57 -1.10
C VAL A 46 -3.62 19.19 -2.47
N LYS A 47 -2.61 19.93 -2.96
CA LYS A 47 -1.97 19.64 -4.25
C LYS A 47 -1.32 18.25 -4.26
N LEU A 48 -0.69 17.86 -3.15
CA LEU A 48 -0.11 16.53 -2.98
C LEU A 48 -1.20 15.45 -3.11
N LYS A 49 -2.33 15.60 -2.40
CA LYS A 49 -3.46 14.67 -2.51
C LYS A 49 -3.97 14.52 -3.94
N ILE A 50 -4.15 15.62 -4.65
CA ILE A 50 -4.60 15.62 -6.06
C ILE A 50 -3.57 14.89 -6.94
N MET A 51 -2.28 15.17 -6.75
CA MET A 51 -1.21 14.54 -7.52
C MET A 51 -1.16 13.01 -7.34
N PHE A 52 -1.37 12.51 -6.11
CA PHE A 52 -1.37 11.07 -5.84
C PHE A 52 -2.71 10.38 -6.13
N GLY A 53 -3.83 11.10 -6.08
CA GLY A 53 -5.18 10.55 -6.24
C GLY A 53 -5.70 10.56 -7.67
N GLU A 54 -5.54 11.69 -8.37
CA GLU A 54 -6.19 11.96 -9.66
C GLU A 54 -5.26 11.77 -10.87
N SER A 55 -3.94 11.67 -10.66
CA SER A 55 -3.03 11.43 -11.77
C SER A 55 -3.13 9.97 -12.23
N GLY A 56 -3.40 9.77 -13.53
CA GLY A 56 -3.39 8.45 -14.16
C GLY A 56 -2.03 7.73 -14.10
N HIS A 57 -1.00 8.37 -13.54
CA HIS A 57 0.33 7.79 -13.36
C HIS A 57 0.36 6.66 -12.31
N PHE A 58 -0.56 6.68 -11.34
CA PHE A 58 -0.71 5.63 -10.32
C PHE A 58 -1.92 4.73 -10.57
N ALA A 59 -2.61 4.91 -11.70
CA ALA A 59 -3.65 4.00 -12.13
C ALA A 59 -3.01 2.66 -12.52
N VAL A 60 -3.59 1.55 -12.08
CA VAL A 60 -3.09 0.23 -12.42
C VAL A 60 -3.30 0.00 -13.92
N THR A 61 -2.19 -0.15 -14.65
CA THR A 61 -2.21 -0.40 -16.11
C THR A 61 -1.95 -1.87 -16.44
N GLY A 62 -1.44 -2.65 -15.50
CA GLY A 62 -1.16 -4.06 -15.74
C GLY A 62 -0.77 -4.83 -14.48
N ILE A 63 -1.02 -6.13 -14.52
CA ILE A 63 -0.65 -7.09 -13.49
C ILE A 63 0.21 -8.15 -14.15
N HIS A 64 1.38 -8.42 -13.56
CA HIS A 64 2.23 -9.54 -13.96
C HIS A 64 2.00 -10.69 -12.98
N VAL A 65 1.68 -11.88 -13.49
CA VAL A 65 1.42 -13.03 -12.65
C VAL A 65 2.49 -14.08 -12.86
N LYS A 66 3.37 -14.20 -11.88
CA LYS A 66 4.45 -15.17 -11.88
C LYS A 66 4.00 -16.44 -11.19
N LEU A 67 3.90 -17.52 -11.97
CA LEU A 67 3.66 -18.86 -11.44
C LEU A 67 4.97 -19.60 -11.18
N TYR A 68 5.01 -20.29 -10.05
CA TYR A 68 6.12 -21.12 -9.63
C TYR A 68 5.69 -22.57 -9.43
N ASP A 69 6.63 -23.48 -9.59
CA ASP A 69 6.57 -24.91 -9.29
C ASP A 69 7.87 -25.30 -8.55
N GLU A 70 8.00 -26.56 -8.12
CA GLU A 70 9.20 -27.11 -7.49
C GLU A 70 10.48 -26.90 -8.32
N LYS A 71 10.35 -26.84 -9.65
CA LYS A 71 11.46 -26.57 -10.58
C LYS A 71 11.76 -25.08 -10.77
N GLY A 72 11.02 -24.20 -10.10
CA GLY A 72 11.17 -22.74 -10.16
C GLY A 72 10.07 -22.06 -10.96
N PHE A 73 10.42 -20.97 -11.63
CA PHE A 73 9.47 -20.16 -12.40
C PHE A 73 8.94 -20.93 -13.61
N LEU A 74 7.61 -21.02 -13.74
CA LEU A 74 6.95 -21.71 -14.84
C LEU A 74 6.62 -20.77 -15.99
N ARG A 75 5.81 -19.75 -15.73
CA ARG A 75 5.25 -18.88 -16.77
C ARG A 75 4.76 -17.55 -16.18
N ASP A 76 4.79 -16.50 -17.02
CA ASP A 76 4.08 -15.24 -16.77
C ASP A 76 2.68 -15.37 -17.41
N LEU A 77 1.63 -15.30 -16.59
CA LEU A 77 0.24 -15.27 -17.07
C LEU A 77 -0.23 -13.83 -17.25
N SER A 78 -1.11 -13.64 -18.24
CA SER A 78 -1.65 -12.32 -18.54
C SER A 78 -2.79 -11.97 -17.60
N PHE A 79 -2.98 -10.66 -17.39
CA PHE A 79 -3.99 -10.07 -16.52
C PHE A 79 -5.40 -10.67 -16.69
N ALA A 80 -5.83 -10.87 -17.94
CA ALA A 80 -7.17 -11.32 -18.29
C ALA A 80 -7.52 -12.72 -17.73
N ASP A 81 -6.51 -13.54 -17.45
CA ASP A 81 -6.73 -14.94 -17.07
C ASP A 81 -6.98 -15.10 -15.56
N ILE A 82 -6.63 -14.09 -14.73
CA ILE A 82 -6.57 -14.22 -13.26
C ILE A 82 -7.27 -13.08 -12.52
N ALA A 83 -7.22 -11.88 -13.06
CA ALA A 83 -7.69 -10.68 -12.39
C ALA A 83 -8.76 -10.03 -13.26
N GLY A 84 -10.00 -9.94 -12.73
CA GLY A 84 -11.13 -9.35 -13.46
C GLY A 84 -10.86 -7.91 -13.91
N GLU A 85 -11.53 -7.48 -14.99
CA GLU A 85 -11.32 -6.18 -15.65
C GLU A 85 -11.47 -4.96 -14.71
N ASP A 86 -12.25 -5.10 -13.63
CA ASP A 86 -12.59 -4.05 -12.66
C ASP A 86 -11.38 -3.41 -11.94
N ILE A 87 -10.19 -4.02 -12.06
CA ILE A 87 -8.98 -3.62 -11.34
C ILE A 87 -8.17 -2.59 -12.14
N VAL A 88 -8.33 -2.54 -13.47
CA VAL A 88 -7.61 -1.61 -14.35
C VAL A 88 -8.13 -0.19 -14.17
N GLY A 89 -7.22 0.80 -14.15
CA GLY A 89 -7.58 2.21 -13.97
C GLY A 89 -7.75 2.62 -12.49
N SER A 90 -7.93 1.66 -11.58
CA SER A 90 -7.97 1.93 -10.15
C SER A 90 -6.61 2.40 -9.62
N ASN A 91 -6.62 3.30 -8.63
CA ASN A 91 -5.40 3.81 -8.02
C ASN A 91 -4.70 2.72 -7.19
N ILE A 92 -3.43 2.46 -7.51
CA ILE A 92 -2.64 1.39 -6.89
C ILE A 92 -2.51 1.52 -5.36
N PHE A 93 -2.51 2.75 -4.82
CA PHE A 93 -2.34 2.99 -3.38
C PHE A 93 -3.59 2.69 -2.58
N PHE A 94 -4.77 2.98 -3.15
CA PHE A 94 -6.06 2.82 -2.48
C PHE A 94 -6.69 1.44 -2.69
N MET A 95 -6.11 0.62 -3.56
CA MET A 95 -6.57 -0.73 -3.81
C MET A 95 -6.38 -1.67 -2.60
N ASP A 96 -7.40 -2.46 -2.31
CA ASP A 96 -7.35 -3.50 -1.28
C ASP A 96 -6.72 -4.78 -1.83
N LEU A 97 -5.41 -4.92 -1.61
CA LEU A 97 -4.66 -6.10 -2.04
C LEU A 97 -5.10 -7.39 -1.32
N LYS A 98 -5.69 -7.30 -0.12
CA LYS A 98 -6.14 -8.49 0.61
C LYS A 98 -7.41 -9.06 -0.03
N LYS A 99 -8.35 -8.18 -0.40
CA LYS A 99 -9.53 -8.57 -1.17
C LYS A 99 -9.15 -9.15 -2.52
N LEU A 100 -8.21 -8.50 -3.23
CA LEU A 100 -7.72 -9.02 -4.51
C LEU A 100 -7.07 -10.40 -4.35
N LYS A 101 -6.17 -10.54 -3.36
CA LYS A 101 -5.56 -11.84 -3.03
C LYS A 101 -6.63 -12.91 -2.79
N LYS A 102 -7.59 -12.62 -1.92
CA LYS A 102 -8.66 -13.56 -1.58
C LYS A 102 -9.51 -13.94 -2.79
N GLY A 103 -9.88 -12.97 -3.63
CA GLY A 103 -10.61 -13.24 -4.87
C GLY A 103 -9.85 -14.15 -5.82
N ILE A 104 -8.53 -14.00 -5.92
CA ILE A 104 -7.67 -14.90 -6.71
C ILE A 104 -7.66 -16.31 -6.11
N GLU A 105 -7.47 -16.44 -4.79
CA GLU A 105 -7.48 -17.74 -4.10
C GLU A 105 -8.83 -18.46 -4.19
N ASP A 106 -9.94 -17.71 -4.13
CA ASP A 106 -11.30 -18.27 -4.21
C ASP A 106 -11.65 -18.70 -5.65
N THR A 107 -11.15 -18.00 -6.67
CA THR A 107 -11.46 -18.30 -8.09
C THR A 107 -10.53 -19.37 -8.67
N HIS A 108 -9.27 -19.39 -8.22
CA HIS A 108 -8.22 -20.28 -8.72
C HIS A 108 -7.74 -21.21 -7.62
N ALA A 109 -8.54 -22.25 -7.34
CA ALA A 109 -8.22 -23.25 -6.32
C ALA A 109 -6.91 -24.00 -6.62
N GLU A 110 -6.49 -24.08 -7.88
CA GLU A 110 -5.22 -24.64 -8.33
C GLU A 110 -3.99 -23.87 -7.87
N LEU A 111 -4.16 -22.65 -7.34
CA LEU A 111 -3.07 -21.81 -6.84
C LEU A 111 -2.93 -21.92 -5.32
N LYS A 112 -1.68 -21.89 -4.86
CA LYS A 112 -1.26 -21.85 -3.45
C LYS A 112 -0.29 -20.70 -3.22
N ASP A 113 -0.17 -20.27 -1.96
CA ASP A 113 0.79 -19.27 -1.51
C ASP A 113 0.73 -17.96 -2.32
N VAL A 114 -0.49 -17.50 -2.61
CA VAL A 114 -0.72 -16.30 -3.41
C VAL A 114 -0.22 -15.06 -2.66
N VAL A 115 0.68 -14.33 -3.29
CA VAL A 115 1.27 -13.09 -2.77
C VAL A 115 1.10 -11.99 -3.80
N VAL A 116 0.29 -10.99 -3.44
CA VAL A 116 0.06 -9.79 -4.27
C VAL A 116 0.92 -8.64 -3.75
N ARG A 117 1.70 -8.02 -4.63
CA ARG A 117 2.58 -6.89 -4.33
C ARG A 117 2.39 -5.76 -5.33
N ARG A 118 2.67 -4.54 -4.87
CA ARG A 118 2.71 -3.35 -5.73
C ARG A 118 4.08 -3.23 -6.36
N LEU A 119 4.10 -3.05 -7.67
CA LEU A 119 5.25 -2.61 -8.44
C LEU A 119 4.97 -1.18 -8.89
N LEU A 120 5.44 -0.23 -8.08
CA LEU A 120 5.22 1.19 -8.34
C LEU A 120 5.85 1.60 -9.70
N PRO A 121 5.26 2.59 -10.39
CA PRO A 121 4.11 3.38 -9.96
C PRO A 121 2.74 2.77 -10.30
N ASN A 122 2.63 1.84 -11.25
CA ASN A 122 1.35 1.52 -11.91
C ASN A 122 1.10 0.03 -12.17
N LYS A 123 1.90 -0.86 -11.58
CA LYS A 123 1.80 -2.30 -11.84
C LYS A 123 1.59 -3.10 -10.56
N LEU A 124 0.95 -4.25 -10.68
CA LEU A 124 0.91 -5.25 -9.62
C LEU A 124 1.71 -6.48 -10.04
N ILE A 125 2.29 -7.16 -9.06
CA ILE A 125 2.90 -8.47 -9.23
C ILE A 125 2.15 -9.44 -8.35
N VAL A 126 1.66 -10.52 -8.93
CA VAL A 126 1.12 -11.68 -8.22
C VAL A 126 2.15 -12.79 -8.34
N ASN A 127 2.60 -13.33 -7.22
CA ASN A 127 3.37 -14.57 -7.18
C ASN A 127 2.46 -15.65 -6.62
N ALA A 128 2.37 -16.80 -7.29
CA ALA A 128 1.61 -17.94 -6.80
C ALA A 128 2.33 -19.25 -7.17
N VAL A 129 2.09 -20.30 -6.39
CA VAL A 129 2.62 -21.64 -6.63
C VAL A 129 1.49 -22.51 -7.15
N LEU A 130 1.74 -23.32 -8.18
CA LEU A 130 0.75 -24.30 -8.65
C LEU A 130 0.67 -25.48 -7.68
N ARG A 131 -0.55 -25.82 -7.25
CA ARG A 131 -0.80 -27.01 -6.43
C ARG A 131 -0.53 -28.27 -7.23
N LYS A 132 0.04 -29.27 -6.56
CA LYS A 132 0.28 -30.60 -7.15
C LYS A 132 -0.76 -31.59 -6.65
N PRO A 133 -1.38 -32.36 -7.56
CA PRO A 133 -2.19 -33.48 -7.15
C PRO A 133 -1.31 -34.52 -6.47
N VAL A 134 -1.80 -35.11 -5.38
CA VAL A 134 -1.17 -36.28 -4.72
C VAL A 134 -2.10 -37.49 -4.69
N ALA A 135 -3.40 -37.26 -4.85
CA ALA A 135 -4.40 -38.31 -4.95
C ALA A 135 -5.59 -37.84 -5.80
N GLN A 136 -6.53 -38.76 -6.04
CA GLN A 136 -7.82 -38.46 -6.65
C GLN A 136 -8.96 -39.00 -5.80
N ILE A 137 -10.02 -38.21 -5.64
CA ILE A 137 -11.23 -38.58 -4.90
C ILE A 137 -12.27 -39.09 -5.89
N ARG A 138 -12.82 -40.28 -5.63
CA ARG A 138 -13.92 -40.84 -6.40
C ARG A 138 -15.26 -40.39 -5.81
N SER A 139 -15.97 -39.53 -6.54
CA SER A 139 -17.35 -39.14 -6.28
C SER A 139 -18.23 -39.55 -7.49
N ASP A 140 -18.95 -38.61 -8.12
CA ASP A 140 -19.52 -38.75 -9.47
C ASP A 140 -18.43 -38.85 -10.54
N ARG A 141 -17.34 -38.10 -10.34
CA ARG A 141 -16.13 -38.09 -11.18
C ARG A 141 -14.88 -38.20 -10.31
N TYR A 142 -13.72 -38.19 -10.95
CA TYR A 142 -12.41 -38.21 -10.29
C TYR A 142 -11.89 -36.79 -10.17
N TYR A 143 -11.83 -36.30 -8.93
CA TYR A 143 -11.31 -34.98 -8.61
C TYR A 143 -9.90 -35.11 -8.07
N PHE A 144 -8.97 -34.35 -8.60
CA PHE A 144 -7.64 -34.28 -8.00
C PHE A 144 -7.68 -33.56 -6.66
N VAL A 145 -6.84 -34.02 -5.74
CA VAL A 145 -6.66 -33.41 -4.43
C VAL A 145 -5.18 -33.29 -4.13
N ASP A 146 -4.80 -32.17 -3.49
CA ASP A 146 -3.44 -31.94 -3.04
C ASP A 146 -3.20 -32.42 -1.60
N GLU A 147 -1.98 -32.22 -1.09
CA GLU A 147 -1.58 -32.63 0.27
C GLU A 147 -2.38 -31.95 1.39
N GLU A 148 -2.98 -30.79 1.11
CA GLU A 148 -3.80 -30.03 2.05
C GLU A 148 -5.28 -30.43 2.00
N GLY A 149 -5.64 -31.35 1.11
CA GLY A 149 -7.04 -31.77 0.93
C GLY A 149 -7.85 -30.81 0.05
N VAL A 150 -7.21 -29.91 -0.70
CA VAL A 150 -7.89 -28.98 -1.61
C VAL A 150 -8.20 -29.66 -2.94
N LEU A 151 -9.47 -29.59 -3.36
CA LEU A 151 -9.90 -30.10 -4.66
C LEU A 151 -9.43 -29.18 -5.79
N LEU A 152 -8.77 -29.75 -6.78
CA LEU A 152 -8.33 -29.03 -7.97
C LEU A 152 -9.45 -29.03 -9.03
N PRO A 153 -9.55 -27.98 -9.86
CA PRO A 153 -10.63 -27.85 -10.85
C PRO A 153 -10.49 -28.81 -12.05
N ASP A 154 -9.35 -29.48 -12.22
CA ASP A 154 -9.18 -30.49 -13.26
C ASP A 154 -9.89 -31.79 -12.84
N VAL A 155 -11.03 -32.06 -13.47
CA VAL A 155 -11.90 -33.21 -13.16
C VAL A 155 -11.83 -34.21 -14.31
N LYS A 156 -11.55 -35.47 -13.99
CA LYS A 156 -11.49 -36.56 -14.97
C LYS A 156 -12.69 -37.49 -14.85
N ASN A 157 -13.15 -38.00 -16.01
CA ASN A 157 -14.21 -39.01 -16.07
C ASN A 157 -13.70 -40.42 -15.73
N PHE A 158 -12.38 -40.63 -15.82
CA PHE A 158 -11.72 -41.90 -15.55
C PHE A 158 -10.58 -41.69 -14.56
N ALA A 159 -10.29 -42.72 -13.77
CA ALA A 159 -9.20 -42.70 -12.82
C ALA A 159 -7.86 -42.54 -13.55
N ASP A 160 -7.03 -41.61 -13.09
CA ASP A 160 -5.65 -41.50 -13.53
C ASP A 160 -4.81 -42.61 -12.87
N PRO A 161 -4.15 -43.50 -13.62
CA PRO A 161 -3.40 -44.62 -13.04
C PRO A 161 -2.19 -44.17 -12.22
N ASP A 162 -1.70 -42.94 -12.42
CA ASP A 162 -0.52 -42.41 -11.73
C ASP A 162 -0.85 -41.90 -10.32
N PHE A 163 -2.14 -41.81 -9.95
CA PHE A 163 -2.58 -41.26 -8.67
C PHE A 163 -3.45 -42.24 -7.86
N PRO A 164 -3.20 -42.38 -6.55
CA PRO A 164 -4.01 -43.21 -5.67
C PRO A 164 -5.45 -42.70 -5.55
N ILE A 165 -6.41 -43.62 -5.45
CA ILE A 165 -7.84 -43.30 -5.35
C ILE A 165 -8.30 -43.33 -3.90
N ILE A 166 -8.87 -42.22 -3.43
CA ILE A 166 -9.58 -42.13 -2.17
C ILE A 166 -11.07 -42.35 -2.45
N SER A 167 -11.67 -43.33 -1.77
CA SER A 167 -13.09 -43.69 -1.90
C SER A 167 -13.81 -43.62 -0.55
N GLY A 168 -15.14 -43.58 -0.56
CA GLY A 168 -15.96 -43.49 0.65
C GLY A 168 -16.13 -42.07 1.21
N VAL A 169 -15.69 -41.04 0.47
CA VAL A 169 -15.91 -39.63 0.82
C VAL A 169 -17.29 -39.22 0.29
N VAL A 170 -18.19 -38.82 1.20
CA VAL A 170 -19.49 -38.25 0.83
C VAL A 170 -19.29 -36.77 0.58
N THR A 171 -18.96 -36.39 -0.65
CA THR A 171 -18.81 -34.98 -1.01
C THR A 171 -20.19 -34.43 -1.38
N ASN A 172 -20.80 -33.66 -0.47
CA ASN A 172 -21.96 -32.83 -0.82
C ASN A 172 -21.43 -31.60 -1.58
N LEU A 173 -21.22 -31.74 -2.88
CA LEU A 173 -20.87 -30.63 -3.79
C LEU A 173 -22.12 -29.81 -4.13
#